data_AF-A0A924A0J5-F1
#
_entry.id   AF-A0A924A0J5-F1
#
_cell.length_a   1.000
_cell.length_b   1.000
_cell.length_c   1.000
_cell.angle_alpha   90.00
_cell.angle_beta   90.00
_cell.angle_gamma   90.00
#
_symmetry.space_group_name_H-M   'P 1'
#
loop_
_entity.id
_entity.type
_entity.pdbx_description
1 polymer ?
#
loop_
_entity_poly.entity_id
_entity_poly.type
_entity_poly.pdbx_seq_one_letter_code
_entity_poly.pdbx_strand_id
1 'polypeptide(L)' 'MGFQQGLSGLNAASKSLEATGNNVANANTVGFKSSQAQFADVFASSLSGGGGGSTQVG' A
#
# COMPACT_ATOMS: atom_id res chain seq x y z
N MET A 1 -15.58 -7.60 -3.91
CA MET A 1 -14.21 -8.17 -3.87
C MET A 1 -13.36 -7.90 -5.13
N GLY A 2 -13.89 -7.60 -6.32
CA GLY A 2 -13.05 -7.26 -7.50
C GLY A 2 -12.60 -5.79 -7.56
N PHE A 3 -13.52 -4.87 -7.28
CA PHE A 3 -13.27 -3.42 -7.36
C PHE A 3 -12.25 -2.92 -6.33
N GLN A 4 -12.31 -3.43 -5.09
CA GLN A 4 -11.32 -3.12 -4.04
C GLN A 4 -9.94 -3.68 -4.36
N GLN A 5 -9.85 -4.83 -5.04
CA GLN A 5 -8.57 -5.38 -5.49
C GLN A 5 -7.92 -4.45 -6.54
N GLY A 6 -8.72 -4.02 -7.53
CA GLY A 6 -8.28 -3.06 -8.55
C GLY A 6 -7.89 -1.69 -7.98
N LEU A 7 -8.67 -1.17 -7.02
CA LEU A 7 -8.32 0.06 -6.29
C LEU A 7 -7.03 -0.09 -5.49
N SER A 8 -6.80 -1.25 -4.85
CA SER A 8 -5.55 -1.51 -4.12
C SER A 8 -4.34 -1.56 -5.05
N GLY A 9 -4.49 -2.17 -6.23
CA GLY A 9 -3.44 -2.23 -7.26
C GLY A 9 -3.11 -0.86 -7.84
N LEU A 10 -4.14 -0.04 -8.08
CA LEU A 10 -3.94 1.34 -8.54
C LEU A 10 -3.23 2.19 -7.47
N ASN A 11 -3.63 2.06 -6.20
CA ASN A 11 -2.98 2.77 -5.09
C ASN A 11 -1.53 2.32 -4.90
N ALA A 12 -1.26 1.01 -5.01
CA ALA A 12 0.09 0.46 -4.98
C ALA A 12 0.96 1.04 -6.11
N ALA A 13 0.43 1.08 -7.33
CA ALA A 13 1.13 1.68 -8.47
C ALA A 13 1.42 3.17 -8.25
N SER A 14 0.46 3.95 -7.74
CA SER A 14 0.66 5.37 -7.42
C SER A 14 1.79 5.58 -6.41
N LYS A 15 1.81 4.81 -5.31
CA LYS A 15 2.89 4.89 -4.31
C LYS A 15 4.26 4.51 -4.87
N SER A 16 4.30 3.51 -5.75
CA SER A 16 5.54 3.10 -6.41
C SER A 16 6.07 4.22 -7.32
N LEU A 17 5.18 4.92 -8.03
CA LEU A 17 5.54 6.04 -8.88
C LEU A 17 6.01 7.25 -8.06
N GLU A 18 5.41 7.53 -6.90
CA GLU A 18 5.88 8.59 -5.99
C GLU A 18 7.29 8.31 -5.46
N ALA A 19 7.57 7.08 -5.02
CA ALA A 19 8.91 6.72 -4.55
C ALA A 19 9.95 6.84 -5.68
N THR A 20 9.59 6.37 -6.88
CA THR A 20 10.46 6.47 -8.07
C THR A 20 10.69 7.93 -8.48
N GLY A 21 9.64 8.75 -8.51
CA GLY A 21 9.72 10.17 -8.85
C GLY A 21 10.59 10.95 -7.86
N ASN A 22 10.43 10.70 -6.56
CA ASN A 22 11.28 11.29 -5.54
C ASN A 22 12.75 10.86 -5.68
N ASN A 23 13.01 9.60 -6.00
CA ASN A 23 14.38 9.13 -6.24
C ASN A 23 15.02 9.78 -7.47
N VAL A 24 14.27 9.92 -8.57
CA VAL A 24 14.75 10.55 -9.80
C VAL A 24 14.99 12.05 -9.60
N ALA A 25 14.06 12.74 -8.94
CA ALA A 25 14.19 14.18 -8.66
C ALA A 25 15.41 14.48 -7.76
N ASN A 26 15.77 13.56 -6.87
CA ASN A 26 16.90 13.70 -5.94
C ASN A 26 18.15 12.91 -6.36
N ALA A 27 18.21 12.38 -7.58
CA ALA A 27 19.30 11.53 -8.04
C ALA A 27 20.67 12.23 -8.04
N ASN A 28 20.69 13.57 -8.13
CA ASN A 28 21.91 14.39 -8.13
C ASN A 28 22.16 15.11 -6.79
N THR A 29 21.36 14.83 -5.75
CA THR A 29 21.52 15.41 -4.43
C THR A 29 22.54 14.60 -3.63
N VAL A 30 23.70 15.19 -3.35
CA VAL A 30 24.77 14.53 -2.57
C VAL A 30 24.25 14.18 -1.17
N GLY A 31 24.37 12.90 -0.79
CA GLY A 31 23.90 12.40 0.51
C GLY A 31 22.43 11.94 0.53
N PHE A 32 21.72 11.96 -0.60
CA PHE A 32 20.37 11.41 -0.70
C PHE A 32 20.35 9.89 -0.52
N LYS A 33 19.38 9.38 0.26
CA LYS A 33 19.12 7.95 0.43
C LYS A 33 17.90 7.58 -0.40
N SER A 34 18.06 6.63 -1.32
CA SER A 34 16.93 6.12 -2.10
C SER A 34 15.93 5.39 -1.22
N SER A 35 14.66 5.48 -1.58
CA SER A 35 13.57 4.77 -0.93
C SER A 35 12.84 3.89 -1.95
N GLN A 36 12.39 2.70 -1.55
CA GLN A 36 11.57 1.82 -2.39
C GLN A 36 10.27 1.45 -1.68
N ALA A 37 9.18 1.39 -2.44
CA ALA A 37 7.93 0.85 -1.98
C ALA A 37 8.01 -0.69 -2.01
N GLN A 38 7.68 -1.35 -0.89
CA GLN A 38 7.54 -2.80 -0.80
C GLN A 38 6.06 -3.15 -0.62
N PHE A 39 5.58 -4.09 -1.43
CA PHE A 39 4.20 -4.56 -1.38
C PHE A 39 4.18 -6.01 -0.89
N ALA A 40 3.18 -6.34 -0.09
CA ALA A 40 2.95 -7.69 0.42
C ALA A 40 1.47 -8.06 0.26
N ASP A 41 1.22 -9.34 -0.01
CA ASP A 41 -0.14 -9.85 -0.13
C ASP A 41 -0.83 -9.84 1.22
N VAL A 42 -2.04 -9.26 1.27
CA VAL A 42 -2.90 -9.32 2.45
C VAL A 42 -3.82 -10.52 2.29
N PHE A 43 -3.50 -11.64 2.92
CA PHE A 43 -4.44 -12.75 3.03
C PHE A 43 -5.47 -12.42 4.10
N ALA A 44 -6.74 -12.32 3.72
CA ALA A 44 -7.84 -12.22 4.67
C ALA A 44 -7.97 -13.55 5.42
N SER A 45 -7.16 -13.75 6.46
CA SER A 45 -7.46 -14.71 7.52
C SER A 45 -8.85 -14.35 8.02
N SER A 46 -9.84 -15.15 7.64
CA SER A 46 -11.20 -14.99 8.11
C SER A 46 -11.16 -14.91 9.63
N LEU A 47 -11.62 -13.79 10.21
CA LEU A 47 -11.86 -13.63 11.66
C LEU A 47 -13.04 -14.52 12.11
N SER A 48 -13.15 -15.73 11.57
CA SER A 48 -14.04 -16.78 12.02
C SER A 48 -13.50 -17.36 13.33
N GLY A 49 -13.63 -16.60 14.42
CA GLY A 49 -13.38 -17.11 15.76
C GLY A 49 -13.06 -16.04 16.80
N GLY A 50 -14.07 -15.34 17.32
CA GLY A 50 -13.92 -14.68 18.62
C GLY A 50 -14.81 -13.47 18.90
N GLY A 51 -16.08 -13.70 19.24
CA GLY A 51 -16.81 -12.87 20.22
C GLY A 51 -17.45 -11.58 19.71
N GLY A 52 -18.75 -11.43 19.97
CA GLY A 52 -19.59 -10.32 19.54
C GLY A 52 -19.15 -8.94 20.04
N GLY A 53 -19.44 -7.92 19.22
CA GLY A 53 -19.15 -6.54 19.55
C GLY A 53 -19.31 -5.65 18.33
N SER A 54 -20.57 -5.43 17.93
CA SER A 54 -21.07 -4.30 17.13
C SER A 54 -20.05 -3.21 16.79
N THR A 55 -19.40 -3.25 15.63
CA THR A 55 -19.00 -2.02 14.93
C THR A 55 -18.74 -2.30 13.45
N GLN A 56 -19.62 -1.76 12.59
CA GLN A 56 -19.26 -0.91 11.44
C GLN A 56 -20.30 -1.05 10.32
N VAL A 57 -21.30 -0.18 10.40
CA VAL A 57 -21.92 0.44 9.22
C VAL A 57 -21.89 1.94 9.49
N GLY A 58 -21.23 2.65 8.59
CA GLY A 58 -20.97 4.09 8.59
C GLY A 58 -20.04 4.40 7.44
#